data_AF-A0A6M1ZSV4-F1
#
_entry.id   AF-A0A6M1ZSV4-F1
#
_cell.length_a   1.000
_cell.length_b   1.000
_cell.length_c   1.000
_cell.angle_alpha   90.00
_cell.angle_beta   90.00
_cell.angle_gamma   90.00
#
_symmetry.space_group_name_H-M   'P 1'
#
loop_
_entity.id
_entity.type
_entity.pdbx_description
1 polymer ?
#
loop_
_entity_poly.entity_id
_entity_poly.type
_entity_poly.pdbx_seq_one_letter_code
_entity_poly.pdbx_strand_id
1 'polypeptide(L)'
;MFFDAFNPDTEIDKKPSEVIYHVNLNKCSFFAKMIKIPKMNTAENLSYQDLPRTLEDETKINELITTLGSHGKIDLLFKHYSRLNKIGDELRYLHPFKFLGYIFSQPNLKNYMKDVFEDYFKRTNFVKDFAKTCDMYDLRNQLYKYLDNFSNEVNVPSEKLKKYVDKKDWKGLLKCLVYY
;
A
#
# COMPACT_ATOMS: atom_id res chain seq x y z
N MET A 1 -56.24 0.65 -34.99
CA MET A 1 -56.94 -0.09 -33.93
C MET A 1 -55.85 -0.60 -33.00
N PHE A 2 -55.40 0.24 -32.06
CA PHE A 2 -55.81 0.26 -30.63
C PHE A 2 -55.59 -1.11 -29.98
N PHE A 3 -54.48 -1.23 -29.20
CA PHE A 3 -54.36 -1.13 -27.72
C PHE A 3 -54.67 -2.50 -27.08
N ASP A 4 -53.76 -3.10 -26.31
CA ASP A 4 -53.52 -2.94 -24.86
C ASP A 4 -52.48 -4.01 -24.45
N ALA A 5 -51.76 -4.03 -23.32
CA ALA A 5 -51.43 -3.09 -22.26
C ALA A 5 -50.29 -3.73 -21.42
N PHE A 6 -49.60 -2.86 -20.69
CA PHE A 6 -48.64 -3.04 -19.59
C PHE A 6 -48.88 -4.23 -18.63
N ASN A 7 -47.81 -4.90 -18.13
CA ASN A 7 -47.35 -4.71 -16.74
C ASN A 7 -45.91 -5.28 -16.50
N PRO A 8 -45.12 -4.69 -15.57
CA PRO A 8 -43.69 -4.87 -15.36
C PRO A 8 -43.37 -5.93 -14.28
N ASP A 9 -42.08 -6.07 -13.99
CA ASP A 9 -41.46 -6.86 -12.90
C ASP A 9 -41.16 -8.33 -13.22
N THR A 10 -39.95 -8.56 -13.73
CA THR A 10 -39.12 -9.70 -13.29
C THR A 10 -37.65 -9.27 -13.25
N GLU A 11 -37.25 -8.95 -12.03
CA GLU A 11 -35.90 -8.81 -11.53
C GLU A 11 -35.10 -10.10 -11.78
N ILE A 12 -33.95 -10.02 -12.47
CA ILE A 12 -32.82 -10.92 -12.21
C ILE A 12 -31.54 -10.09 -12.20
N ASP A 13 -31.23 -9.66 -10.99
CA ASP A 13 -29.93 -9.25 -10.46
C ASP A 13 -28.77 -10.06 -11.08
N LYS A 14 -28.06 -9.46 -12.04
CA LYS A 14 -26.82 -10.01 -12.57
C LYS A 14 -25.67 -9.58 -11.66
N LYS A 15 -25.36 -10.41 -10.67
CA LYS A 15 -24.10 -10.37 -9.92
C LYS A 15 -22.91 -10.24 -10.88
N PRO A 16 -22.01 -9.27 -10.68
CA PRO A 16 -20.78 -9.19 -11.47
C PRO A 16 -19.88 -10.36 -11.12
N SER A 17 -19.52 -11.10 -12.16
CA SER A 17 -18.67 -12.29 -12.18
C SER A 17 -17.34 -12.10 -11.45
N GLU A 18 -16.99 -13.07 -10.61
CA GLU A 18 -15.68 -13.22 -9.99
C GLU A 18 -14.58 -13.31 -11.06
N VAL A 19 -13.82 -12.23 -11.25
CA VAL A 19 -12.61 -12.25 -12.07
C VAL A 19 -11.48 -12.83 -11.22
N ILE A 20 -11.15 -14.10 -11.48
CA ILE A 20 -10.00 -14.78 -10.86
C ILE A 20 -8.73 -14.29 -11.57
N TYR A 21 -7.98 -13.39 -10.93
CA TYR A 21 -6.66 -12.95 -11.41
C TYR A 21 -5.57 -13.92 -10.96
N HIS A 22 -5.00 -14.68 -11.91
CA HIS A 22 -3.77 -15.44 -11.70
C HIS A 22 -2.55 -14.51 -11.76
N VAL A 23 -2.08 -14.03 -10.61
CA VAL A 23 -0.80 -13.31 -10.50
C VAL A 23 0.33 -14.32 -10.39
N ASN A 24 1.26 -14.31 -11.35
CA ASN A 24 2.39 -15.22 -11.42
C ASN A 24 3.44 -14.87 -10.33
N LEU A 25 3.55 -15.74 -9.32
CA LEU A 25 4.34 -15.54 -8.09
C LEU A 25 5.75 -16.16 -8.21
N ASN A 26 6.76 -15.35 -8.55
CA ASN A 26 8.17 -15.78 -8.48
C ASN A 26 8.84 -15.37 -7.14
N LYS A 27 9.53 -16.36 -6.55
CA LYS A 27 9.93 -16.61 -5.14
C LYS A 27 10.91 -15.63 -4.44
N CYS A 28 10.95 -14.34 -4.77
CA CYS A 28 11.79 -13.37 -4.05
C CYS A 28 11.05 -12.05 -3.79
N SER A 29 9.98 -12.12 -2.99
CA SER A 29 9.23 -10.95 -2.50
C SER A 29 9.01 -11.17 -1.02
N PHE A 30 9.22 -10.15 -0.18
CA PHE A 30 8.91 -10.23 1.25
C PHE A 30 7.43 -10.57 1.48
N PHE A 31 6.58 -10.33 0.47
CA PHE A 31 5.14 -10.47 0.52
C PHE A 31 4.57 -11.61 -0.37
N ALA A 32 5.39 -12.54 -0.85
CA ALA A 32 4.92 -13.61 -1.74
C ALA A 32 4.36 -14.83 -1.01
N LYS A 33 3.20 -14.70 -0.36
CA LYS A 33 2.33 -15.85 0.00
C LYS A 33 0.86 -15.45 -0.02
N MET A 34 0.03 -16.45 -0.33
CA MET A 34 -1.31 -16.38 -0.92
C MET A 34 -2.28 -15.36 -0.31
N ILE A 35 -3.03 -14.76 -1.23
CA ILE A 35 -3.98 -13.67 -1.08
C ILE A 35 -5.20 -14.11 -0.27
N LYS A 36 -5.25 -13.73 1.02
CA LYS A 36 -6.52 -13.39 1.67
C LYS A 36 -6.61 -11.87 1.69
N ILE A 37 -7.09 -11.28 0.60
CA ILE A 37 -7.51 -9.88 0.63
C ILE A 37 -8.74 -9.82 1.55
N PRO A 38 -8.77 -8.97 2.58
CA PRO A 38 -9.98 -8.79 3.36
C PRO A 38 -11.13 -8.38 2.43
N LYS A 39 -12.29 -9.03 2.58
CA LYS A 39 -13.56 -8.58 1.99
C LYS A 39 -13.92 -7.23 2.63
N MET A 40 -13.38 -6.14 2.10
CA MET A 40 -13.73 -4.78 2.53
C MET A 40 -15.09 -4.40 1.93
N ASN A 41 -16.16 -5.00 2.45
CA ASN A 41 -17.53 -4.57 2.18
C ASN A 41 -17.89 -3.27 2.94
N THR A 42 -16.91 -2.60 3.56
CA THR A 42 -17.12 -1.47 4.50
C THR A 42 -16.35 -0.19 4.11
N ALA A 43 -15.55 -0.22 3.03
CA ALA A 43 -14.63 0.88 2.68
C ALA A 43 -15.25 2.00 1.84
N GLU A 44 -16.56 1.96 1.55
CA GLU A 44 -17.14 2.91 0.59
C GLU A 44 -17.14 4.37 1.10
N ASN A 45 -17.09 4.62 2.43
CA ASN A 45 -17.18 5.99 2.97
C ASN A 45 -16.22 6.33 4.13
N LEU A 46 -15.14 5.58 4.36
CA LEU A 46 -14.17 5.97 5.40
C LEU A 46 -13.36 7.20 4.98
N SER A 47 -13.19 8.16 5.89
CA SER A 47 -12.23 9.26 5.72
C SER A 47 -10.80 8.74 5.89
N TYR A 48 -9.81 9.55 5.50
CA TYR A 48 -8.41 9.17 5.69
C TYR A 48 -8.01 8.97 7.16
N GLN A 49 -8.63 9.72 8.07
CA GLN A 49 -8.34 9.63 9.50
C GLN A 49 -8.86 8.33 10.10
N ASP A 50 -9.99 7.84 9.58
CA ASP A 50 -10.63 6.61 10.03
C ASP A 50 -10.00 5.33 9.45
N LEU A 51 -9.05 5.48 8.51
CA LEU A 51 -8.29 4.34 8.02
C LEU A 51 -7.47 3.71 9.17
N PRO A 52 -7.44 2.38 9.26
CA PRO A 52 -6.81 1.69 10.37
C PRO A 52 -5.32 2.03 10.43
N ARG A 53 -4.88 2.40 11.63
CA ARG A 53 -3.48 2.45 12.07
C ARG A 53 -3.49 2.47 13.59
N THR A 54 -3.28 1.32 14.21
CA THR A 54 -3.23 1.16 15.66
C THR A 54 -1.82 1.40 16.20
N LEU A 55 -1.67 1.57 17.52
CA LEU A 55 -0.34 1.69 18.15
C LEU A 55 0.52 0.42 17.96
N GLU A 56 -0.11 -0.75 17.85
CA GLU A 56 0.57 -2.00 17.55
C GLU A 56 1.17 -1.97 16.13
N ASP A 57 0.42 -1.45 15.15
CA ASP A 57 0.91 -1.27 13.79
C ASP A 57 2.09 -0.29 13.77
N GLU A 58 2.00 0.82 14.49
CA GLU A 58 3.07 1.80 14.59
C GLU A 58 4.35 1.19 15.16
N THR A 59 4.23 0.34 16.19
CA THR A 59 5.37 -0.41 16.76
C THR A 59 6.00 -1.34 15.72
N LYS A 60 5.16 -2.08 14.96
CA LYS A 60 5.61 -2.96 13.88
C LYS A 60 6.27 -2.20 12.73
N ILE A 61 5.73 -1.04 12.35
CA ILE A 61 6.32 -0.16 11.32
C ILE A 61 7.69 0.34 11.80
N ASN A 62 7.79 0.78 13.06
CA ASN A 62 9.07 1.17 13.65
C ASN A 62 10.07 0.02 13.55
N GLU A 63 9.73 -1.17 14.06
CA GLU A 63 10.60 -2.35 14.04
C GLU A 63 11.05 -2.71 12.61
N LEU A 64 10.11 -2.71 11.65
CA LEU A 64 10.39 -3.02 10.25
C LEU A 64 11.40 -2.03 9.64
N ILE A 65 11.10 -0.73 9.71
CA ILE A 65 11.90 0.30 9.04
C ILE A 65 13.24 0.50 9.74
N THR A 66 13.27 0.51 11.08
CA THR A 66 14.53 0.60 11.84
C THR A 66 15.44 -0.59 11.56
N THR A 67 14.91 -1.83 11.55
CA THR A 67 15.72 -3.02 11.24
C THR A 67 16.26 -2.95 9.81
N LEU A 68 15.42 -2.58 8.83
CA LEU A 68 15.83 -2.44 7.44
C LEU A 68 16.92 -1.37 7.26
N GLY A 69 16.78 -0.21 7.91
CA GLY A 69 17.77 0.86 7.84
C GLY A 69 19.10 0.49 8.50
N SER A 70 19.05 -0.03 9.72
CA SER A 70 20.22 -0.25 10.58
C SER A 70 21.09 -1.47 10.25
N HIS A 71 20.56 -2.48 9.52
CA HIS A 71 21.29 -3.73 9.26
C HIS A 71 21.72 -3.87 7.79
N GLY A 72 22.87 -4.47 7.56
CA GLY A 72 23.37 -4.79 6.22
C GLY A 72 22.62 -5.97 5.58
N LYS A 73 22.76 -6.12 4.25
CA LYS A 73 22.10 -7.17 3.47
C LYS A 73 22.25 -8.59 4.04
N ILE A 74 23.46 -8.98 4.42
CA ILE A 74 23.76 -10.33 4.91
C ILE A 74 22.98 -10.59 6.19
N ASP A 75 23.04 -9.65 7.12
CA ASP A 75 22.37 -9.76 8.41
C ASP A 75 20.84 -9.79 8.25
N LEU A 76 20.29 -8.95 7.37
CA LEU A 76 18.87 -8.99 7.01
C LEU A 76 18.44 -10.35 6.47
N LEU A 77 19.22 -10.96 5.57
CA LEU A 77 18.88 -12.25 4.95
C LEU A 77 18.96 -13.42 5.93
N PHE A 78 19.98 -13.46 6.78
CA PHE A 78 20.23 -14.61 7.66
C PHE A 78 19.53 -14.52 9.02
N LYS A 79 19.38 -13.32 9.59
CA LYS A 79 18.88 -13.15 10.97
C LYS A 79 17.48 -12.56 11.05
N HIS A 80 17.10 -11.72 10.08
CA HIS A 80 15.87 -10.94 10.19
C HIS A 80 14.80 -11.28 9.15
N TYR A 81 15.13 -12.01 8.09
CA TYR A 81 14.25 -12.27 6.95
C TYR A 81 12.87 -12.81 7.37
N SER A 82 12.83 -13.90 8.15
CA SER A 82 11.57 -14.52 8.55
C SER A 82 10.70 -13.60 9.42
N ARG A 83 11.33 -12.84 10.33
CA ARG A 83 10.64 -11.90 11.22
C ARG A 83 10.09 -10.71 10.44
N LEU A 84 10.89 -10.10 9.59
CA LEU A 84 10.48 -8.94 8.78
C LEU A 84 9.39 -9.32 7.77
N ASN A 85 9.43 -10.53 7.20
CA ASN A 85 8.33 -11.03 6.38
C ASN A 85 7.03 -11.14 7.17
N LYS A 86 7.08 -11.71 8.37
CA LYS A 86 5.90 -11.84 9.23
C LYS A 86 5.31 -10.47 9.56
N ILE A 87 6.15 -9.51 9.94
CA ILE A 87 5.73 -8.13 10.22
C ILE A 87 5.13 -7.47 8.97
N GLY A 88 5.76 -7.61 7.81
CA GLY A 88 5.22 -7.11 6.55
C GLY A 88 3.84 -7.70 6.24
N ASP A 89 3.68 -9.01 6.41
CA ASP A 89 2.40 -9.70 6.20
C ASP A 89 1.31 -9.18 7.14
N GLU A 90 1.65 -8.95 8.41
CA GLU A 90 0.74 -8.38 9.40
C GLU A 90 0.36 -6.93 9.10
N LEU A 91 1.22 -6.15 8.44
CA LEU A 91 0.95 -4.76 8.06
C LEU A 91 0.23 -4.62 6.71
N ARG A 92 0.04 -5.71 5.95
CA ARG A 92 -0.46 -5.67 4.56
C ARG A 92 -1.89 -5.13 4.43
N TYR A 93 -2.68 -5.17 5.50
CA TYR A 93 -4.05 -4.64 5.49
C TYR A 93 -4.11 -3.11 5.57
N LEU A 94 -3.01 -2.45 5.94
CA LEU A 94 -2.94 -1.01 6.03
C LEU A 94 -2.98 -0.38 4.64
N HIS A 95 -3.68 0.74 4.54
CA HIS A 95 -3.62 1.54 3.33
C HIS A 95 -2.18 2.03 3.08
N PRO A 96 -1.63 1.92 1.86
CA PRO A 96 -0.23 2.26 1.57
C PRO A 96 0.14 3.70 1.96
N PHE A 97 -0.77 4.66 1.80
CA PHE A 97 -0.54 6.03 2.26
C PHE A 97 -0.54 6.20 3.78
N LYS A 98 -1.29 5.40 4.56
CA LYS A 98 -1.21 5.46 6.03
C LYS A 98 0.10 4.87 6.54
N PHE A 99 0.56 3.80 5.89
CA PHE A 99 1.87 3.20 6.15
C PHE A 99 2.99 4.21 5.87
N LEU A 100 3.03 4.82 4.69
CA LEU A 100 4.02 5.86 4.37
C LEU A 100 3.86 7.13 5.20
N GLY A 101 2.62 7.54 5.48
CA GLY A 101 2.30 8.74 6.26
C GLY A 101 2.93 8.69 7.65
N TYR A 102 2.84 7.53 8.31
CA TYR A 102 3.51 7.32 9.58
C TYR A 102 5.04 7.37 9.43
N ILE A 103 5.62 6.69 8.45
CA ILE A 103 7.08 6.65 8.25
C ILE A 103 7.67 8.04 8.02
N PHE A 104 7.04 8.85 7.16
CA PHE A 104 7.58 10.15 6.76
C PHE A 104 7.17 11.31 7.68
N SER A 105 6.17 11.12 8.55
CA SER A 105 5.87 12.07 9.64
C SER A 105 6.80 11.92 10.83
N GLN A 106 7.50 10.78 10.98
CA GLN A 106 8.47 10.52 12.04
C GLN A 106 9.91 10.79 11.56
N PRO A 107 10.62 11.81 12.08
CA PRO A 107 11.97 12.15 11.63
C PRO A 107 12.97 10.99 11.70
N ASN A 108 12.89 10.18 12.77
CA ASN A 108 13.78 9.04 12.96
C ASN A 108 13.57 7.96 11.89
N LEU A 109 12.32 7.65 11.55
CA LEU A 109 12.01 6.64 10.52
C LEU A 109 12.35 7.14 9.12
N LYS A 110 12.17 8.44 8.86
CA LYS A 110 12.60 9.07 7.61
C LYS A 110 14.12 8.92 7.38
N ASN A 111 14.94 9.05 8.44
CA ASN A 111 16.38 8.82 8.35
C ASN A 111 16.71 7.36 7.99
N TYR A 112 16.08 6.39 8.65
CA TYR A 112 16.26 4.98 8.26
C TYR A 112 15.77 4.67 6.85
N MET A 113 14.70 5.34 6.40
CA MET A 113 14.25 5.23 5.01
C MET A 113 15.28 5.78 4.01
N LYS A 114 16.05 6.80 4.39
CA LYS A 114 17.17 7.27 3.58
C LYS A 114 18.24 6.18 3.45
N ASP A 115 18.62 5.52 4.55
CA ASP A 115 19.57 4.39 4.52
C ASP A 115 19.06 3.22 3.66
N VAL A 116 17.76 2.91 3.76
CA VAL A 116 17.09 1.93 2.89
C VAL A 116 17.15 2.35 1.43
N PHE A 117 16.99 3.64 1.14
CA PHE A 117 17.03 4.17 -0.23
C PHE A 117 18.42 4.32 -0.82
N GLU A 118 19.46 4.43 0.00
CA GLU A 118 20.85 4.46 -0.48
C GLU A 118 21.34 3.06 -0.88
N ASP A 119 20.93 2.02 -0.13
CA ASP A 119 21.23 0.62 -0.45
C ASP A 119 20.39 0.10 -1.64
N TYR A 120 21.06 -0.34 -2.71
CA TYR A 120 20.40 -0.86 -3.92
C TYR A 120 19.50 -2.07 -3.63
N PHE A 121 19.95 -3.01 -2.80
CA PHE A 121 19.23 -4.24 -2.50
C PHE A 121 17.98 -3.94 -1.67
N LYS A 122 18.12 -3.14 -0.59
CA LYS A 122 17.00 -2.77 0.27
C LYS A 122 15.95 -1.98 -0.51
N ARG A 123 16.38 -0.94 -1.23
CA ARG A 123 15.52 -0.11 -2.08
C ARG A 123 14.76 -0.94 -3.11
N THR A 124 15.45 -1.82 -3.84
CA THR A 124 14.82 -2.60 -4.92
C THR A 124 13.72 -3.50 -4.38
N ASN A 125 13.97 -4.18 -3.25
CA ASN A 125 12.96 -5.05 -2.64
C ASN A 125 11.79 -4.25 -2.05
N PHE A 126 12.08 -3.17 -1.32
CA PHE A 126 11.05 -2.32 -0.74
C PHE A 126 10.14 -1.70 -1.81
N VAL A 127 10.72 -1.10 -2.86
CA VAL A 127 9.97 -0.49 -3.96
C VAL A 127 9.13 -1.53 -4.68
N LYS A 128 9.68 -2.72 -4.96
CA LYS A 128 8.95 -3.80 -5.64
C LYS A 128 7.71 -4.22 -4.87
N ASP A 129 7.84 -4.39 -3.56
CA ASP A 129 6.74 -4.85 -2.72
C ASP A 129 5.71 -3.74 -2.47
N PHE A 130 6.18 -2.50 -2.26
CA PHE A 130 5.31 -1.33 -2.17
C PHE A 130 4.50 -1.09 -3.46
N ALA A 131 5.15 -1.19 -4.62
CA ALA A 131 4.51 -1.04 -5.93
C ALA A 131 3.34 -2.02 -6.11
N LYS A 132 3.54 -3.29 -5.75
CA LYS A 132 2.48 -4.31 -5.82
C LYS A 132 1.27 -3.94 -4.98
N THR A 133 1.49 -3.46 -3.76
CA THR A 133 0.40 -3.00 -2.89
C THR A 133 -0.30 -1.80 -3.51
N CYS A 134 0.42 -0.80 -4.01
CA CYS A 134 -0.18 0.35 -4.68
C CYS A 134 -1.01 -0.05 -5.89
N ASP A 135 -0.48 -0.90 -6.77
CA ASP A 135 -1.21 -1.36 -7.96
C ASP A 135 -2.54 -2.03 -7.59
N MET A 136 -2.60 -2.77 -6.47
CA MET A 136 -3.85 -3.36 -5.98
C MET A 136 -4.88 -2.34 -5.50
N TYR A 137 -4.45 -1.24 -4.86
CA TYR A 137 -5.34 -0.16 -4.41
C TYR A 137 -5.72 0.80 -5.56
N ASP A 138 -4.85 0.94 -6.56
CA ASP A 138 -5.09 1.75 -7.77
C ASP A 138 -6.22 1.14 -8.61
N LEU A 139 -6.21 -0.19 -8.80
CA LEU A 139 -7.29 -0.93 -9.48
C LEU A 139 -8.67 -0.73 -8.85
N ARG A 140 -8.72 -0.25 -7.60
CA ARG A 140 -9.96 0.03 -6.84
C ARG A 140 -10.27 1.52 -6.76
N ASN A 141 -9.49 2.38 -7.41
CA ASN A 141 -9.55 3.84 -7.32
C ASN A 141 -9.48 4.38 -5.88
N GLN A 142 -8.81 3.64 -4.98
CA GLN A 142 -8.74 3.98 -3.55
C GLN A 142 -7.48 4.78 -3.19
N LEU A 143 -6.46 4.79 -4.05
CA LEU A 143 -5.26 5.60 -3.84
C LEU A 143 -5.55 7.10 -3.97
N TYR A 144 -6.17 7.52 -5.09
CA TYR A 144 -6.41 8.94 -5.36
C TYR A 144 -7.30 9.62 -4.32
N LYS A 145 -8.30 8.89 -3.80
CA LYS A 145 -9.23 9.37 -2.76
C LYS A 145 -8.53 9.99 -1.55
N TYR A 146 -7.32 9.50 -1.23
CA TYR A 146 -6.62 9.87 -0.01
C TYR A 146 -5.33 10.68 -0.25
N LEU A 147 -5.04 11.05 -1.50
CA LEU A 147 -3.77 11.69 -1.85
C LEU A 147 -3.56 13.04 -1.15
N ASP A 148 -4.60 13.89 -1.11
CA ASP A 148 -4.50 15.22 -0.48
C ASP A 148 -4.30 15.13 1.04
N ASN A 149 -4.99 14.19 1.69
CA ASN A 149 -4.82 13.96 3.12
C ASN A 149 -3.43 13.42 3.45
N PHE A 150 -2.92 12.49 2.63
CA PHE A 150 -1.57 11.97 2.75
C PHE A 150 -0.52 13.06 2.55
N SER A 151 -0.70 13.90 1.52
CA SER A 151 0.13 15.07 1.22
C SER A 151 0.27 15.99 2.44
N ASN A 152 -0.84 16.28 3.12
CA ASN A 152 -0.84 17.07 4.34
C ASN A 152 -0.11 16.37 5.49
N GLU A 153 -0.32 15.07 5.70
CA GLU A 153 0.35 14.32 6.78
C GLU A 153 1.88 14.32 6.63
N VAL A 154 2.39 14.21 5.42
CA VAL A 154 3.84 14.19 5.14
C VAL A 154 4.43 15.56 4.83
N ASN A 155 3.62 16.63 4.89
CA ASN A 155 4.00 18.01 4.55
C ASN A 155 4.65 18.16 3.16
N VAL A 156 4.13 17.43 2.16
CA VAL A 156 4.59 17.53 0.76
C VAL A 156 3.42 17.94 -0.13
N PRO A 157 3.51 19.01 -0.96
CA PRO A 157 2.43 19.45 -1.83
C PRO A 157 1.85 18.33 -2.69
N SER A 158 0.51 18.24 -2.75
CA SER A 158 -0.20 17.16 -3.43
C SER A 158 0.18 17.09 -4.91
N GLU A 159 0.40 18.22 -5.57
CA GLU A 159 0.81 18.30 -6.97
C GLU A 159 2.17 17.63 -7.23
N LYS A 160 3.09 17.71 -6.26
CA LYS A 160 4.39 17.04 -6.34
C LYS A 160 4.27 15.52 -6.22
N LEU A 161 3.32 15.03 -5.43
CA LEU A 161 3.08 13.59 -5.26
C LEU A 161 2.26 13.03 -6.42
N LYS A 162 1.23 13.75 -6.85
CA LYS A 162 0.28 13.38 -7.91
C LYS A 162 0.97 12.96 -9.20
N LYS A 163 1.97 13.72 -9.66
CA LYS A 163 2.72 13.39 -10.90
C LYS A 163 3.38 12.01 -10.87
N TYR A 164 3.72 11.48 -9.69
CA TYR A 164 4.29 10.14 -9.55
C TYR A 164 3.20 9.07 -9.48
N VAL A 165 2.10 9.36 -8.78
CA VAL A 165 0.93 8.48 -8.71
C VAL A 165 0.30 8.29 -10.09
N ASP A 166 0.08 9.38 -10.84
CA ASP A 166 -0.47 9.39 -12.20
C ASP A 166 0.37 8.52 -13.16
N LYS A 167 1.70 8.54 -12.98
CA LYS A 167 2.64 7.77 -13.81
C LYS A 167 2.95 6.37 -13.27
N LYS A 168 2.37 6.00 -12.13
CA LYS A 168 2.73 4.80 -11.35
C LYS A 168 4.23 4.69 -11.08
N ASP A 169 4.91 5.83 -10.94
CA ASP A 169 6.32 5.91 -10.60
C ASP A 169 6.50 5.84 -9.08
N TRP A 170 6.27 4.65 -8.53
CA TRP A 170 6.35 4.40 -7.09
C TRP A 170 7.76 4.63 -6.52
N LYS A 171 8.78 4.39 -7.34
CA LYS A 171 10.17 4.68 -6.98
C LYS A 171 10.40 6.19 -6.87
N GLY A 172 9.91 6.96 -7.85
CA GLY A 172 9.97 8.41 -7.86
C GLY A 172 9.19 9.03 -6.70
N LEU A 173 8.01 8.48 -6.38
CA LEU A 173 7.21 8.88 -5.22
C LEU A 173 8.00 8.72 -3.92
N LEU A 174 8.52 7.53 -3.65
CA LEU A 174 9.29 7.25 -2.44
C LEU A 174 10.59 8.08 -2.39
N LYS A 175 11.29 8.24 -3.52
CA LYS A 175 12.46 9.12 -3.60
C LYS A 175 12.09 10.56 -3.27
N CYS A 176 10.94 11.06 -3.76
CA CYS A 176 10.46 12.38 -3.42
C CYS A 176 10.27 12.52 -1.91
N LEU A 177 9.59 11.57 -1.27
CA LEU A 177 9.32 11.61 0.18
C LEU A 177 10.59 11.55 1.04
N VAL A 178 11.58 10.76 0.63
CA VAL A 178 12.86 10.62 1.35
C VAL A 178 13.67 11.94 1.35
N TYR A 179 13.66 12.66 0.22
CA TYR A 179 14.52 13.83 0.01
C TYR A 179 13.79 15.17 -0.04
N TYR A 180 12.49 15.19 0.28
CA TYR A 180 11.72 16.42 0.45
C TYR A 180 12.03 17.04 1.82
#